data_AF-A0A817ZXW9-F1
#
_entry.id   AF-A0A817ZXW9-F1
#
_cell.length_a   1.000
_cell.length_b   1.000
_cell.length_c   1.000
_cell.angle_alpha   90.00
_cell.angle_beta   90.00
_cell.angle_gamma   90.00
#
_symmetry.space_group_name_H-M   'P 1'
#
loop_
_entity.id
_entity.type
_entity.pdbx_description
1 polymer ?
#
loop_
_entity_poly.entity_id
_entity_poly.type
_entity_poly.pdbx_seq_one_letter_code
_entity_poly.pdbx_strand_id
1 'polypeptide(L)'
;MSSILLREFVYQLSVCSEKAACIARHIRFMHSDFNDMIEEKKLDENHQHLDADYKTLADVIIQEVIKRDLRRLYPSLTNHIYGEEDGSIKLNSSNEKIFLDVSGSHEDILKLLKKLFNNKSTQSVETLAEIISSSSHITLSEQYKHDVIIQEVIKRDLRRLYPSLTNHIYGEEDGSIKLNSSDEKIFLDVSGSHEDILKLLKKLFNNKSTQSVETLAEIISSSSHITLSEQYKQSFEKIPNNTSIDVSNIGIWIDPVDGTQQYINGTEGVVNSNTGIILDGLPTALVLIGCFDLKNGRAVLGVINRAFNEKIDEYRWKGLIYWGIALSNAKFNNLEDVYKRNENNNQRVLLHGSVDVNTFNNIINDWTILEVAACGNKLLSIALKQANIYLVTKSAAYNWDLCAAHAIIQSINGQILDLRQVISYYKENKTKENLDLSQFEIIYNNIKPNKFQPKDYACKPFIVYHDEQDLLAILPLLIVNNILIE
;
A
#
# COMPACT_ATOMS: atom_id res chain seq x y z
N MET A 1 9.43 -16.08 21.72
CA MET A 1 7.98 -16.29 21.61
C MET A 1 7.53 -15.62 20.31
N SER A 2 6.87 -16.34 19.39
CA SER A 2 6.39 -15.80 18.10
C SER A 2 4.95 -15.29 18.15
N SER A 3 4.26 -15.49 19.27
CA SER A 3 2.93 -14.94 19.52
C SER A 3 3.04 -13.48 19.94
N ILE A 4 2.36 -12.60 19.21
CA ILE A 4 2.29 -11.15 19.48
C ILE A 4 0.84 -10.70 19.52
N LEU A 5 0.61 -9.48 20.03
CA LEU A 5 -0.71 -8.86 19.98
C LEU A 5 -1.12 -8.61 18.52
N LEU A 6 -2.31 -9.11 18.15
CA LEU A 6 -2.85 -8.94 16.80
C LEU A 6 -2.99 -7.46 16.43
N ARG A 7 -3.40 -6.65 17.40
CA ARG A 7 -3.53 -5.19 17.25
C ARG A 7 -2.21 -4.54 16.83
N GLU A 8 -1.12 -4.93 17.48
CA GLU A 8 0.23 -4.43 17.16
C GLU A 8 0.65 -4.87 15.75
N PHE A 9 0.37 -6.12 15.39
CA PHE A 9 0.71 -6.63 14.07
C PHE A 9 0.03 -5.86 12.94
N VAL A 10 -1.29 -5.63 13.05
CA VAL A 10 -2.06 -4.88 12.05
C VAL A 10 -1.61 -3.42 11.98
N TYR A 11 -1.31 -2.82 13.14
CA TYR A 11 -0.75 -1.47 13.21
C TYR A 11 0.57 -1.37 12.42
N GLN A 12 1.51 -2.28 12.66
CA GLN A 12 2.80 -2.29 11.98
C GLN A 12 2.69 -2.53 10.47
N LEU A 13 1.78 -3.41 10.04
CA LEU A 13 1.49 -3.60 8.61
C LEU A 13 0.90 -2.33 7.97
N SER A 14 0.05 -1.61 8.71
CA SER A 14 -0.53 -0.34 8.26
C SER A 14 0.52 0.78 8.19
N VAL A 15 1.49 0.81 9.10
CA VAL A 15 2.64 1.74 9.00
C VAL A 15 3.52 1.40 7.80
N CYS A 16 3.79 0.12 7.55
CA CYS A 16 4.54 -0.30 6.37
C CYS A 16 3.84 0.08 5.07
N SER A 17 2.51 -0.08 5.00
CA SER A 17 1.74 0.32 3.82
C SER A 17 1.70 1.84 3.63
N GLU A 18 1.67 2.63 4.71
CA GLU A 18 1.75 4.10 4.62
C GLU A 18 3.12 4.58 4.15
N LYS A 19 4.19 3.92 4.61
CA LYS A 19 5.53 4.19 4.10
C LYS A 19 5.65 3.88 2.62
N ALA A 20 5.11 2.75 2.18
CA ALA A 20 5.00 2.42 0.77
C ALA A 20 4.21 3.49 -0.01
N ALA A 21 3.09 3.96 0.52
CA ALA A 21 2.31 5.05 -0.07
C ALA A 21 3.07 6.38 -0.15
N CYS A 22 3.87 6.73 0.87
CA CYS A 22 4.76 7.88 0.84
C CYS A 22 5.81 7.75 -0.27
N ILE A 23 6.42 6.57 -0.42
CA ILE A 23 7.37 6.30 -1.49
C ILE A 23 6.69 6.42 -2.87
N ALA A 24 5.50 5.83 -3.04
CA ALA A 24 4.74 5.91 -4.28
C ALA A 24 4.39 7.37 -4.65
N ARG A 25 3.86 8.15 -3.70
CA ARG A 25 3.59 9.58 -3.91
C ARG A 25 4.85 10.35 -4.27
N HIS A 26 5.93 10.13 -3.51
CA HIS A 26 7.19 10.83 -3.73
C HIS A 26 7.73 10.51 -5.11
N ILE A 27 7.94 9.23 -5.44
CA ILE A 27 8.40 8.80 -6.76
C ILE A 27 7.53 9.44 -7.85
N ARG A 28 6.19 9.41 -7.73
CA ARG A 28 5.22 9.99 -8.69
C ARG A 28 5.44 11.47 -8.99
N PHE A 29 5.83 12.26 -8.00
CA PHE A 29 5.99 13.72 -8.10
C PHE A 29 7.45 14.19 -8.08
N MET A 30 8.42 13.28 -7.95
CA MET A 30 9.86 13.61 -7.99
C MET A 30 10.31 14.21 -9.33
N HIS A 31 9.55 13.99 -10.40
CA HIS A 31 9.87 14.47 -11.75
C HIS A 31 9.01 15.68 -12.11
N SER A 32 9.64 16.84 -12.28
CA SER A 32 9.04 18.03 -12.92
C SER A 32 8.52 17.75 -14.33
N ASP A 33 9.08 16.71 -14.97
CA ASP A 33 8.88 16.38 -16.38
C ASP A 33 7.93 15.17 -16.55
N PHE A 34 7.14 14.83 -15.52
CA PHE A 34 6.22 13.67 -15.61
C PHE A 34 5.19 13.83 -16.73
N ASN A 35 4.81 15.06 -17.09
CA ASN A 35 3.97 15.34 -18.25
C ASN A 35 4.70 15.12 -19.58
N ASP A 36 6.00 15.45 -19.66
CA ASP A 36 6.80 15.29 -20.89
C ASP A 36 7.07 13.80 -21.19
N MET A 37 7.16 12.95 -20.15
CA MET A 37 7.42 11.51 -20.29
C MET A 37 6.16 10.66 -20.61
N ILE A 38 4.94 11.14 -20.31
CA ILE A 38 3.71 10.47 -20.76
C ILE A 38 3.49 10.68 -22.28
N GLU A 39 3.98 11.80 -22.82
CA GLU A 39 3.88 12.12 -24.26
C GLU A 39 4.87 11.34 -25.15
N GLU A 40 5.83 10.59 -24.59
CA GLU A 40 6.87 9.81 -25.30
C GLU A 40 6.37 8.59 -26.12
N LYS A 41 5.08 8.54 -26.48
CA LYS A 41 4.65 7.77 -27.67
C LYS A 41 4.74 8.58 -28.97
N LYS A 42 5.24 9.82 -28.95
CA LYS A 42 5.56 10.60 -30.16
C LYS A 42 6.92 11.32 -30.05
N LEU A 43 7.93 10.70 -30.66
CA LEU A 43 9.07 11.33 -31.36
C LEU A 43 9.93 12.35 -30.56
N ASP A 44 11.05 11.90 -29.97
CA ASP A 44 12.41 12.40 -30.27
C ASP A 44 13.49 11.75 -29.38
N GLU A 45 14.62 11.35 -29.99
CA GLU A 45 15.71 10.54 -29.40
C GLU A 45 16.66 11.29 -28.44
N ASN A 46 16.27 12.40 -27.80
CA ASN A 46 17.20 13.26 -27.05
C ASN A 46 16.86 13.60 -25.59
N HIS A 47 15.91 12.93 -24.93
CA HIS A 47 15.62 13.16 -23.50
C HIS A 47 16.10 11.99 -22.61
N GLN A 48 17.31 12.10 -22.05
CA GLN A 48 17.93 11.12 -21.15
C GLN A 48 17.66 11.46 -19.67
N HIS A 49 16.66 10.83 -19.01
CA HIS A 49 16.36 11.17 -17.61
C HIS A 49 16.35 10.02 -16.58
N LEU A 50 16.14 8.75 -16.94
CA LEU A 50 16.23 7.60 -16.02
C LEU A 50 16.99 6.42 -16.64
N ASP A 51 17.79 5.73 -15.82
CA ASP A 51 18.51 4.52 -16.25
C ASP A 51 17.71 3.23 -16.04
N ALA A 52 16.46 3.31 -15.59
CA ALA A 52 15.62 2.16 -15.32
C ALA A 52 14.17 2.48 -15.72
N ASP A 53 13.38 1.45 -16.03
CA ASP A 53 11.93 1.59 -16.19
C ASP A 53 11.32 2.07 -14.86
N TYR A 54 10.69 3.24 -14.92
CA TYR A 54 10.11 3.94 -13.79
C TYR A 54 9.05 3.10 -13.06
N LYS A 55 8.29 2.30 -13.81
CA LYS A 55 7.35 1.32 -13.25
C LYS A 55 8.09 0.39 -12.29
N THR A 56 9.10 -0.30 -12.84
CA THR A 56 9.87 -1.33 -12.14
C THR A 56 10.61 -0.73 -10.94
N LEU A 57 11.02 0.55 -11.02
CA LEU A 57 11.65 1.25 -9.91
C LEU A 57 10.73 1.40 -8.69
N ALA A 58 9.49 1.88 -8.90
CA ALA A 58 8.53 2.05 -7.81
C ALA A 58 8.16 0.70 -7.18
N ASP A 59 7.83 -0.29 -8.01
CA ASP A 59 7.40 -1.61 -7.58
C ASP A 59 8.48 -2.31 -6.73
N VAL A 60 9.71 -2.35 -7.24
CA VAL A 60 10.83 -3.04 -6.57
C VAL A 60 11.25 -2.31 -5.28
N ILE A 61 11.34 -0.98 -5.27
CA ILE A 61 11.69 -0.22 -4.06
C ILE A 61 10.64 -0.42 -2.97
N ILE A 62 9.37 -0.24 -3.30
CA ILE A 62 8.27 -0.37 -2.34
C ILE A 62 8.26 -1.76 -1.73
N GLN A 63 8.36 -2.81 -2.57
CA GLN A 63 8.34 -4.18 -2.09
C GLN A 63 9.54 -4.49 -1.18
N GLU A 64 10.75 -4.10 -1.57
CA GLU A 64 11.95 -4.39 -0.76
C GLU A 64 11.98 -3.58 0.54
N VAL A 65 11.39 -2.37 0.58
CA VAL A 65 11.20 -1.61 1.82
C VAL A 65 10.24 -2.31 2.76
N ILE A 66 9.07 -2.75 2.26
CA ILE A 66 8.11 -3.52 3.07
C ILE A 66 8.77 -4.79 3.60
N LYS A 67 9.44 -5.57 2.74
CA LYS A 67 10.16 -6.79 3.13
C LYS A 67 11.19 -6.52 4.22
N ARG A 68 12.04 -5.51 4.05
CA ARG A 68 13.07 -5.14 5.04
C ARG A 68 12.46 -4.79 6.39
N ASP A 69 11.44 -3.94 6.39
CA ASP A 69 10.85 -3.43 7.64
C ASP A 69 10.14 -4.55 8.40
N LEU A 70 9.38 -5.40 7.70
CA LEU A 70 8.73 -6.56 8.31
C LEU A 70 9.74 -7.61 8.79
N ARG A 71 10.85 -7.82 8.08
CA ARG A 71 11.95 -8.72 8.53
C ARG A 71 12.61 -8.24 9.82
N ARG A 72 12.80 -6.92 9.95
CA ARG A 72 13.37 -6.31 11.16
C ARG A 72 12.40 -6.40 12.34
N LEU A 73 11.13 -6.11 12.12
CA LEU A 73 10.05 -6.22 13.11
C LEU A 73 9.85 -7.67 13.56
N TYR A 74 9.81 -8.60 12.62
CA TYR A 74 9.41 -9.99 12.83
C TYR A 74 10.38 -10.95 12.10
N PRO A 75 11.53 -11.27 12.69
CA PRO A 75 12.53 -12.14 12.06
C PRO A 75 12.00 -13.51 11.61
N SER A 76 10.94 -14.03 12.25
CA SER A 76 10.28 -15.29 11.85
C SER A 76 9.64 -15.23 10.46
N LEU A 77 9.34 -14.05 9.93
CA LEU A 77 8.76 -13.87 8.60
C LEU A 77 9.79 -13.89 7.47
N THR A 78 11.10 -13.95 7.76
CA THR A 78 12.15 -13.69 6.77
C THR A 78 12.01 -14.47 5.46
N ASN A 79 11.62 -15.74 5.56
CA ASN A 79 11.46 -16.65 4.42
C ASN A 79 10.00 -16.79 3.94
N HIS A 80 9.10 -15.98 4.50
CA HIS A 80 7.65 -16.06 4.32
C HIS A 80 7.04 -14.75 3.83
N ILE A 81 7.85 -13.84 3.28
CA ILE A 81 7.38 -12.63 2.61
C ILE A 81 7.66 -12.76 1.12
N TYR A 82 6.58 -12.83 0.36
CA TYR A 82 6.52 -12.99 -1.08
C TYR A 82 5.89 -11.74 -1.71
N GLY A 83 6.07 -11.57 -3.02
CA GLY A 83 5.41 -10.48 -3.75
C GLY A 83 5.66 -10.60 -5.24
N GLU A 84 5.13 -9.64 -6.00
CA GLU A 84 5.21 -9.60 -7.47
C GLU A 84 6.65 -9.54 -7.99
N GLU A 85 7.50 -8.74 -7.35
CA GLU A 85 8.82 -8.39 -7.87
C GLU A 85 9.93 -9.35 -7.39
N ASP A 86 10.93 -9.57 -8.24
CA ASP A 86 12.07 -10.43 -7.90
C ASP A 86 13.18 -9.71 -7.11
N GLY A 87 12.97 -8.45 -6.75
CA GLY A 87 13.87 -7.63 -5.94
C GLY A 87 14.98 -6.96 -6.73
N SER A 88 14.88 -6.90 -8.07
CA SER A 88 15.95 -6.37 -8.91
C SER A 88 15.46 -5.44 -10.01
N ILE A 89 16.34 -4.52 -10.39
CA ILE A 89 16.12 -3.53 -11.44
C ILE A 89 17.13 -3.75 -12.54
N LYS A 90 16.64 -3.73 -13.78
CA LYS A 90 17.48 -3.76 -14.98
C LYS A 90 17.81 -2.33 -15.41
N LEU A 91 19.09 -2.03 -15.58
CA LEU A 91 19.55 -0.75 -16.08
C LEU A 91 19.51 -0.68 -17.63
N ASN A 92 19.05 0.44 -18.16
CA ASN A 92 18.89 0.70 -19.59
C ASN A 92 20.25 0.98 -20.27
N SER A 93 21.14 1.71 -19.61
CA SER A 93 22.45 2.15 -20.12
C SER A 93 23.45 1.01 -20.26
N SER A 94 23.40 0.05 -19.34
CA SER A 94 24.41 -1.01 -19.20
C SER A 94 23.85 -2.41 -19.41
N ASN A 95 22.52 -2.56 -19.47
CA ASN A 95 21.82 -3.86 -19.48
C ASN A 95 22.17 -4.72 -18.23
N GLU A 96 22.77 -4.10 -17.20
CA GLU A 96 23.12 -4.71 -15.91
C GLU A 96 21.85 -4.94 -15.09
N LYS A 97 21.77 -6.06 -14.37
CA LYS A 97 20.69 -6.35 -13.43
C LYS A 97 21.20 -6.17 -12.00
N ILE A 98 20.62 -5.21 -11.28
CA ILE A 98 21.01 -4.84 -9.91
C ILE A 98 19.95 -5.35 -8.95
N PHE A 99 20.35 -6.13 -7.95
CA PHE A 99 19.48 -6.47 -6.83
C PHE A 99 19.47 -5.33 -5.82
N LEU A 100 18.29 -4.87 -5.42
CA LEU A 100 18.19 -3.76 -4.49
C LEU A 100 18.44 -4.24 -3.06
N ASP A 101 19.52 -3.74 -2.46
CA ASP A 101 19.74 -3.84 -1.02
C ASP A 101 19.36 -2.53 -0.33
N VAL A 102 18.17 -2.50 0.26
CA VAL A 102 17.67 -1.37 1.06
C VAL A 102 17.95 -1.54 2.56
N SER A 103 18.72 -2.55 2.95
CA SER A 103 19.04 -2.87 4.35
C SER A 103 20.19 -2.07 4.94
N GLY A 104 20.98 -1.40 4.09
CA GLY A 104 22.12 -0.57 4.47
C GLY A 104 21.76 0.72 5.21
N SER A 105 22.80 1.53 5.49
CA SER A 105 22.65 2.86 6.08
C SER A 105 21.98 3.84 5.11
N HIS A 106 21.59 5.02 5.61
CA HIS A 106 21.11 6.11 4.76
C HIS A 106 22.10 6.43 3.63
N GLU A 107 23.41 6.43 3.90
CA GLU A 107 24.43 6.68 2.89
C GLU A 107 24.48 5.58 1.81
N ASP A 108 24.30 4.32 2.21
CA ASP A 108 24.27 3.19 1.28
C ASP A 108 23.05 3.25 0.37
N ILE A 109 21.88 3.56 0.95
CA ILE A 109 20.63 3.79 0.20
C ILE A 109 20.80 4.97 -0.75
N LEU A 110 21.39 6.09 -0.30
CA LEU A 110 21.62 7.25 -1.14
C LEU A 110 22.57 6.94 -2.30
N LYS A 111 23.64 6.18 -2.06
CA LYS A 111 24.55 5.71 -3.12
C LYS A 111 23.83 4.82 -4.12
N LEU A 112 22.99 3.89 -3.65
CA LEU A 112 22.17 3.03 -4.50
C LEU A 112 21.21 3.85 -5.37
N LEU A 113 20.46 4.78 -4.77
CA LEU A 113 19.53 5.63 -5.51
C LEU A 113 20.28 6.52 -6.51
N LYS A 114 21.42 7.11 -6.15
CA LYS A 114 22.25 7.86 -7.10
C LYS A 114 22.61 7.00 -8.31
N LYS A 115 22.99 5.73 -8.12
CA LYS A 115 23.25 4.81 -9.24
C LYS A 115 22.01 4.62 -10.13
N LEU A 116 20.82 4.46 -9.54
CA LEU A 116 19.56 4.27 -10.29
C LEU A 116 19.10 5.54 -11.03
N PHE A 117 19.40 6.72 -10.50
CA PHE A 117 19.03 8.02 -11.05
C PHE A 117 20.19 8.69 -11.83
N ASN A 118 21.00 7.91 -12.57
CA ASN A 118 22.08 8.42 -13.43
C ASN A 118 23.11 9.30 -12.72
N ASN A 119 23.46 8.97 -11.47
CA ASN A 119 24.34 9.72 -10.58
C ASN A 119 23.91 11.16 -10.30
N LYS A 120 22.65 11.53 -10.57
CA LYS A 120 22.11 12.84 -10.19
C LYS A 120 21.87 12.87 -8.68
N SER A 121 22.54 13.80 -7.98
CA SER A 121 22.25 14.12 -6.57
C SER A 121 21.25 15.26 -6.56
N THR A 122 19.97 14.94 -6.68
CA THR A 122 18.89 15.93 -6.51
C THR A 122 18.33 15.83 -5.10
N GLN A 123 17.77 16.95 -4.61
CA GLN A 123 17.03 16.97 -3.34
C GLN A 123 15.94 15.88 -3.30
N SER A 124 15.27 15.64 -4.43
CA SER A 124 14.28 14.58 -4.60
C SER A 124 14.84 13.18 -4.31
N VAL A 125 16.06 12.88 -4.77
CA VAL A 125 16.73 11.59 -4.51
C VAL A 125 17.16 11.47 -3.04
N GLU A 126 17.61 12.57 -2.44
CA GLU A 126 17.95 12.62 -1.01
C GLU A 126 16.72 12.40 -0.13
N THR A 127 15.60 13.08 -0.41
CA THR A 127 14.33 12.87 0.30
C THR A 127 13.81 11.43 0.13
N LEU A 128 13.99 10.81 -1.04
CA LEU A 128 13.64 9.40 -1.22
C LEU A 128 14.51 8.49 -0.33
N ALA A 129 15.82 8.77 -0.23
CA ALA A 129 16.72 8.05 0.67
C ALA A 129 16.30 8.22 2.14
N GLU A 130 15.92 9.43 2.55
CA GLU A 130 15.40 9.72 3.90
C GLU A 130 14.15 8.89 4.19
N ILE A 131 13.14 8.92 3.31
CA ILE A 131 11.90 8.14 3.47
C ILE A 131 12.21 6.66 3.58
N ILE A 132 13.05 6.11 2.68
CA ILE A 132 13.43 4.69 2.70
C ILE A 132 14.19 4.34 3.99
N SER A 133 15.11 5.18 4.44
CA SER A 133 15.95 4.93 5.62
C SER A 133 15.23 5.16 6.97
N SER A 134 14.11 5.89 6.97
CA SER A 134 13.31 6.14 8.17
C SER A 134 12.86 4.85 8.86
N SER A 135 12.72 4.86 10.18
CA SER A 135 12.26 3.69 10.94
C SER A 135 10.74 3.60 10.94
N SER A 136 10.22 2.44 10.54
CA SER A 136 8.78 2.09 10.58
C SER A 136 8.32 1.62 11.97
N HIS A 137 9.25 1.53 12.92
CA HIS A 137 9.00 1.05 14.28
C HIS A 137 8.42 2.13 15.19
N ILE A 138 7.41 1.75 15.98
CA ILE A 138 7.17 2.31 17.31
C ILE A 138 7.44 1.18 18.32
N THR A 139 8.36 1.40 19.24
CA THR A 139 8.49 0.64 20.47
C THR A 139 8.48 1.67 21.59
N LEU A 140 7.70 1.45 22.65
CA LEU A 140 7.80 2.24 23.89
C LEU A 140 9.15 1.95 24.58
N SER A 141 10.25 2.47 24.03
CA SER A 141 11.57 2.71 24.64
C SER A 141 12.65 2.91 23.56
N GLU A 142 13.26 4.12 23.56
CA GLU A 142 14.66 4.52 23.22
C GLU A 142 15.35 3.96 21.94
N GLN A 143 15.68 4.78 20.91
CA GLN A 143 16.90 5.64 20.63
C GLN A 143 17.83 5.00 19.55
N TYR A 144 18.62 5.65 18.65
CA TYR A 144 19.20 7.00 18.40
C TYR A 144 19.76 7.09 16.94
N LYS A 145 19.84 8.31 16.33
CA LYS A 145 20.96 8.88 15.47
C LYS A 145 20.49 9.95 14.44
N HIS A 146 20.80 11.24 14.67
CA HIS A 146 20.65 12.44 13.79
C HIS A 146 21.24 13.66 14.56
N ASP A 147 22.52 13.63 14.89
CA ASP A 147 23.02 14.19 16.16
C ASP A 147 22.90 15.72 16.39
N VAL A 148 22.83 16.59 15.38
CA VAL A 148 22.57 18.04 15.61
C VAL A 148 21.08 18.31 15.88
N ILE A 149 20.20 17.74 15.06
CA ILE A 149 18.74 17.90 15.20
C ILE A 149 18.25 17.13 16.42
N ILE A 150 18.78 15.94 16.66
CA ILE A 150 18.49 15.14 17.85
C ILE A 150 18.98 15.84 19.10
N GLN A 151 20.16 16.45 19.10
CA GLN A 151 20.62 17.17 20.28
C GLN A 151 19.67 18.31 20.64
N GLU A 152 19.19 19.09 19.68
CA GLU A 152 18.27 20.20 19.98
C GLU A 152 16.83 19.73 20.27
N VAL A 153 16.36 18.64 19.66
CA VAL A 153 15.09 17.99 20.01
C VAL A 153 15.14 17.38 21.42
N ILE A 154 16.25 16.73 21.80
CA ILE A 154 16.45 16.19 23.14
C ILE A 154 16.55 17.31 24.17
N LYS A 155 17.29 18.38 23.88
CA LYS A 155 17.32 19.56 24.75
C LYS A 155 15.92 20.15 24.95
N ARG A 156 15.13 20.29 23.88
CA ARG A 156 13.73 20.75 23.94
C ARG A 156 12.87 19.84 24.82
N ASP A 157 12.92 18.53 24.58
CA ASP A 157 12.07 17.56 25.28
C ASP A 157 12.47 17.42 26.76
N LEU A 158 13.77 17.45 27.08
CA LEU A 158 14.28 17.48 28.45
C LEU A 158 13.90 18.77 29.19
N ARG A 159 13.94 19.94 28.53
CA ARG A 159 13.47 21.22 29.10
C ARG A 159 11.97 21.19 29.40
N ARG A 160 11.18 20.55 28.53
CA ARG A 160 9.73 20.41 28.70
C ARG A 160 9.38 19.48 29.86
N LEU A 161 10.10 18.37 29.98
CA LEU A 161 9.88 17.37 31.04
C LEU A 161 10.44 17.81 32.40
N TYR A 162 11.55 18.56 32.41
CA TYR A 162 12.24 19.00 33.63
C TYR A 162 12.65 20.49 33.55
N PRO A 163 11.71 21.43 33.77
CA PRO A 163 11.96 22.86 33.57
C PRO A 163 13.08 23.44 34.45
N SER A 164 13.32 22.87 35.62
CA SER A 164 14.41 23.26 36.54
C SER A 164 15.82 22.99 35.99
N LEU A 165 15.95 22.11 34.99
CA LEU A 165 17.23 21.77 34.37
C LEU A 165 17.54 22.64 33.14
N THR A 166 16.69 23.61 32.80
CA THR A 166 16.80 24.39 31.55
C THR A 166 18.18 25.02 31.32
N ASN A 167 18.81 25.53 32.39
CA ASN A 167 20.14 26.16 32.33
C ASN A 167 21.31 25.18 32.54
N HIS A 168 21.04 23.89 32.64
CA HIS A 168 21.99 22.84 33.01
C HIS A 168 22.05 21.69 31.98
N ILE A 169 21.38 21.84 30.83
CA ILE A 169 21.38 20.86 29.74
C ILE A 169 22.32 21.36 28.63
N TYR A 170 23.43 20.66 28.42
CA TYR A 170 24.49 20.97 27.44
C TYR A 170 24.60 19.87 26.37
N GLY A 171 25.21 20.17 25.23
CA GLY A 171 25.48 19.21 24.15
C GLY A 171 26.79 19.54 23.41
N GLU A 172 27.28 18.60 22.59
CA GLU A 172 28.54 18.67 21.85
C GLU A 172 28.52 19.74 20.73
N GLU A 173 27.39 19.88 20.04
CA GLU A 173 27.21 20.83 18.93
C GLU A 173 26.76 22.22 19.44
N ASP A 174 27.26 23.31 18.84
CA ASP A 174 26.97 24.70 19.27
C ASP A 174 25.57 25.20 18.88
N GLY A 175 24.77 24.34 18.24
CA GLY A 175 23.39 24.61 17.83
C GLY A 175 23.26 25.57 16.65
N SER A 176 24.36 25.86 15.92
CA SER A 176 24.37 26.80 14.80
C SER A 176 24.73 26.16 13.45
N ILE A 177 24.14 26.67 12.38
CA ILE A 177 24.50 26.37 10.98
C ILE A 177 25.03 27.65 10.33
N LYS A 178 26.21 27.56 9.68
CA LYS A 178 26.75 28.65 8.85
C LYS A 178 26.12 28.61 7.45
N LEU A 179 25.65 29.75 6.97
CA LEU A 179 25.17 29.90 5.60
C LEU A 179 26.35 30.02 4.63
N ASN A 180 26.30 29.32 3.50
CA ASN A 180 27.32 29.46 2.47
C ASN A 180 27.33 30.90 1.94
N SER A 181 28.49 31.56 2.00
CA SER A 181 28.83 32.93 1.57
C SER A 181 28.62 34.10 2.57
N SER A 182 28.30 33.85 3.84
CA SER A 182 28.41 34.86 4.90
C SER A 182 29.00 34.29 6.21
N ASP A 183 29.60 35.13 7.05
CA ASP A 183 30.01 34.76 8.42
C ASP A 183 28.83 34.68 9.40
N GLU A 184 27.59 34.78 8.89
CA GLU A 184 26.37 34.76 9.69
C GLU A 184 26.03 33.32 10.12
N LYS A 185 25.98 33.11 11.44
CA LYS A 185 25.54 31.87 12.07
C LYS A 185 24.04 31.95 12.37
N ILE A 186 23.26 30.98 11.89
CA ILE A 186 21.87 30.82 12.29
C ILE A 186 21.79 29.74 13.37
N PHE A 187 21.23 30.10 14.52
CA PHE A 187 20.95 29.15 15.60
C PHE A 187 19.65 28.41 15.30
N LEU A 188 19.69 27.08 15.33
CA LEU A 188 18.54 26.21 15.11
C LEU A 188 17.67 26.18 16.37
N ASP A 189 16.53 26.87 16.33
CA ASP A 189 15.49 26.73 17.35
C ASP A 189 14.36 25.82 16.84
N VAL A 190 14.45 24.53 17.18
CA VAL A 190 13.44 23.49 16.86
C VAL A 190 12.36 23.36 17.94
N SER A 191 12.29 24.33 18.87
CA SER A 191 11.29 24.37 19.94
C SER A 191 9.99 25.08 19.55
N GLY A 192 9.96 25.73 18.38
CA GLY A 192 8.79 26.40 17.82
C GLY A 192 7.75 25.47 17.19
N SER A 193 6.62 26.06 16.79
CA SER A 193 5.55 25.39 16.05
C SER A 193 6.01 24.97 14.63
N HIS A 194 5.22 24.14 13.93
CA HIS A 194 5.47 23.82 12.52
C HIS A 194 5.69 25.09 11.67
N GLU A 195 4.93 26.16 11.93
CA GLU A 195 5.11 27.46 11.26
C GLU A 195 6.45 28.14 11.58
N ASP A 196 6.97 27.99 12.80
CA ASP A 196 8.25 28.58 13.20
C ASP A 196 9.43 27.83 12.59
N ILE A 197 9.33 26.50 12.52
CA ILE A 197 10.29 25.62 11.84
C ILE A 197 10.27 25.89 10.33
N LEU A 198 9.09 26.02 9.74
CA LEU A 198 8.91 26.39 8.34
C LEU A 198 9.53 27.75 8.02
N LYS A 199 9.32 28.77 8.86
CA LYS A 199 9.93 30.10 8.71
C LYS A 199 11.45 30.05 8.81
N LEU A 200 11.99 29.26 9.75
CA LEU A 200 13.41 29.06 9.93
C LEU A 200 14.06 28.39 8.71
N LEU A 201 13.44 27.32 8.20
CA LEU A 201 13.90 26.62 7.00
C LEU A 201 13.78 27.50 5.77
N LYS A 202 12.68 28.25 5.60
CA LYS A 202 12.55 29.25 4.53
C LYS A 202 13.69 30.27 4.60
N LYS A 203 14.07 30.76 5.78
CA LYS A 203 15.23 31.65 5.96
C LYS A 203 16.56 30.98 5.57
N LEU A 204 16.76 29.71 5.95
CA LEU A 204 17.95 28.92 5.61
C LEU A 204 18.08 28.67 4.10
N PHE A 205 16.96 28.56 3.39
CA PHE A 205 16.90 28.32 1.94
C PHE A 205 16.59 29.59 1.12
N ASN A 206 17.09 30.76 1.56
CA ASN A 206 16.95 32.05 0.86
C ASN A 206 15.50 32.46 0.56
N ASN A 207 14.60 32.25 1.51
CA ASN A 207 13.15 32.50 1.43
C ASN A 207 12.45 31.80 0.26
N LYS A 208 13.07 30.75 -0.31
CA LYS A 208 12.38 29.90 -1.28
C LYS A 208 11.36 29.04 -0.55
N SER A 209 10.08 29.28 -0.83
CA SER A 209 8.99 28.42 -0.42
C SER A 209 8.86 27.29 -1.44
N THR A 210 9.57 26.18 -1.22
CA THR A 210 9.45 24.98 -2.06
C THR A 210 8.80 23.86 -1.27
N GLN A 211 8.12 22.95 -1.97
CA GLN A 211 7.54 21.73 -1.37
C GLN A 211 8.58 20.98 -0.53
N SER A 212 9.85 20.97 -0.93
CA SER A 212 10.95 20.37 -0.18
C SER A 212 11.16 21.02 1.20
N VAL A 213 11.03 22.34 1.31
CA VAL A 213 11.16 23.06 2.59
C VAL A 213 9.97 22.80 3.49
N GLU A 214 8.77 22.63 2.92
CA GLU A 214 7.55 22.34 3.68
C GLU A 214 7.50 20.87 4.12
N THR A 215 7.83 19.93 3.24
CA THR A 215 7.99 18.50 3.57
C THR A 215 9.10 18.29 4.62
N LEU A 216 10.22 19.00 4.49
CA LEU A 216 11.29 18.95 5.50
C LEU A 216 10.83 19.55 6.84
N ALA A 217 10.06 20.64 6.81
CA ALA A 217 9.43 21.19 8.02
C ALA A 217 8.45 20.22 8.65
N GLU A 218 7.63 19.52 7.87
CA GLU A 218 6.72 18.48 8.34
C GLU A 218 7.51 17.31 8.96
N ILE A 219 8.56 16.82 8.29
CA ILE A 219 9.41 15.73 8.78
C ILE A 219 10.12 16.12 10.09
N ILE A 220 10.69 17.33 10.16
CA ILE A 220 11.37 17.86 11.35
C ILE A 220 10.37 18.13 12.48
N SER A 221 9.17 18.61 12.16
CA SER A 221 8.10 18.83 13.15
C SER A 221 7.49 17.51 13.65
N SER A 222 7.56 16.44 12.86
CA SER A 222 6.90 15.15 13.11
C SER A 222 7.81 14.07 13.70
N SER A 223 9.07 14.39 14.01
CA SER A 223 10.03 13.46 14.64
C SER A 223 10.20 12.14 13.86
N SER A 224 10.85 12.16 12.68
CA SER A 224 11.51 11.00 12.01
C SER A 224 10.78 9.63 11.90
N HIS A 225 9.50 9.53 12.24
CA HIS A 225 8.71 8.31 12.29
C HIS A 225 7.46 8.50 11.45
N ILE A 226 7.22 7.59 10.51
CA ILE A 226 5.95 7.54 9.79
C ILE A 226 4.91 7.03 10.78
N THR A 227 4.05 7.94 11.26
CA THR A 227 2.96 7.60 12.18
C THR A 227 1.63 7.73 11.49
N LEU A 228 0.72 6.80 11.77
CA LEU A 228 -0.66 6.91 11.31
C LEU A 228 -1.40 8.04 12.04
N SER A 229 -2.41 8.61 11.37
CA SER A 229 -3.29 9.59 12.02
C SER A 229 -4.00 8.99 13.23
N GLU A 230 -4.41 9.84 14.18
CA GLU A 230 -5.14 9.38 15.38
C GLU A 230 -6.43 8.62 15.04
N GLN A 231 -7.10 8.99 13.95
CA GLN A 231 -8.28 8.28 13.46
C GLN A 231 -7.96 6.80 13.14
N TYR A 232 -6.82 6.51 12.51
CA TYR A 232 -6.42 5.13 12.26
C TYR A 232 -6.04 4.42 13.55
N LYS A 233 -5.31 5.09 14.45
CA LYS A 233 -4.93 4.51 15.75
C LYS A 233 -6.15 4.06 16.55
N GLN A 234 -7.21 4.89 16.54
CA GLN A 234 -8.49 4.58 17.18
C GLN A 234 -9.21 3.40 16.50
N SER A 235 -9.08 3.24 15.18
CA SER A 235 -9.72 2.11 14.48
C SER A 235 -9.27 0.74 15.02
N PHE A 236 -8.02 0.63 15.48
CA PHE A 236 -7.47 -0.62 16.02
C PHE A 236 -8.00 -0.98 17.42
N GLU A 237 -8.64 -0.05 18.14
CA GLU A 237 -9.29 -0.33 19.44
C GLU A 237 -10.46 -1.32 19.32
N LYS A 238 -10.97 -1.53 18.10
CA LYS A 238 -11.96 -2.57 17.80
C LYS A 238 -11.42 -3.99 18.01
N ILE A 239 -10.09 -4.15 18.03
CA ILE A 239 -9.42 -5.45 18.25
C ILE A 239 -9.20 -5.63 19.76
N PRO A 240 -9.76 -6.66 20.40
CA PRO A 240 -9.55 -6.91 21.83
C PRO A 240 -8.07 -7.12 22.18
N ASN A 241 -7.61 -6.50 23.26
CA ASN A 241 -6.21 -6.53 23.72
C ASN A 241 -5.70 -7.94 24.10
N ASN A 242 -6.57 -8.93 24.23
CA ASN A 242 -6.22 -10.33 24.48
C ASN A 242 -6.15 -11.18 23.21
N THR A 243 -6.31 -10.58 22.02
CA THR A 243 -6.22 -11.30 20.75
C THR A 243 -4.77 -11.35 20.30
N SER A 244 -4.24 -12.56 20.11
CA SER A 244 -2.87 -12.79 19.67
C SER A 244 -2.80 -13.51 18.33
N ILE A 245 -1.71 -13.31 17.60
CA ILE A 245 -1.37 -14.02 16.37
C ILE A 245 0.02 -14.63 16.48
N ASP A 246 0.18 -15.88 16.03
CA ASP A 246 1.48 -16.53 15.91
C ASP A 246 2.11 -16.20 14.56
N VAL A 247 3.01 -15.23 14.55
CA VAL A 247 3.63 -14.71 13.32
C VAL A 247 4.51 -15.76 12.63
N SER A 248 4.91 -16.84 13.33
CA SER A 248 5.67 -17.93 12.70
C SER A 248 4.83 -18.80 11.77
N ASN A 249 3.50 -18.72 11.86
CA ASN A 249 2.58 -19.46 10.99
C ASN A 249 2.01 -18.58 9.86
N ILE A 250 2.58 -17.40 9.62
CA ILE A 250 2.07 -16.42 8.67
C ILE A 250 2.98 -16.30 7.46
N GLY A 251 2.38 -16.36 6.27
CA GLY A 251 2.97 -15.92 5.02
C GLY A 251 2.38 -14.58 4.58
N ILE A 252 3.14 -13.81 3.82
CA ILE A 252 2.73 -12.49 3.32
C ILE A 252 2.90 -12.45 1.80
N TRP A 253 1.87 -11.96 1.11
CA TRP A 253 1.92 -11.56 -0.30
C TRP A 253 1.84 -10.03 -0.40
N ILE A 254 2.74 -9.44 -1.19
CA ILE A 254 2.81 -7.99 -1.43
C ILE A 254 2.57 -7.73 -2.91
N ASP A 255 1.60 -6.85 -3.19
CA ASP A 255 1.54 -6.11 -4.44
C ASP A 255 1.96 -4.66 -4.13
N PRO A 256 3.14 -4.21 -4.61
CA PRO A 256 3.65 -2.89 -4.28
C PRO A 256 2.82 -1.77 -4.89
N VAL A 257 2.28 -1.96 -6.11
CA VAL A 257 1.43 -1.00 -6.82
C VAL A 257 0.46 -1.75 -7.77
N ASP A 258 -0.66 -2.24 -7.22
CA ASP A 258 -1.79 -2.74 -8.01
C ASP A 258 -2.31 -1.60 -8.87
N GLY A 259 -2.66 -1.87 -10.13
CA GLY A 259 -3.10 -0.83 -11.06
C GLY A 259 -1.94 0.04 -11.57
N THR A 260 -0.79 -0.58 -11.88
CA THR A 260 0.40 0.16 -12.31
C THR A 260 0.18 1.06 -13.53
N GLN A 261 -0.70 0.66 -14.46
CA GLN A 261 -1.05 1.52 -15.60
C GLN A 261 -1.70 2.82 -15.16
N GLN A 262 -2.57 2.77 -14.15
CA GLN A 262 -3.22 3.95 -13.57
C GLN A 262 -2.24 4.80 -12.78
N TYR A 263 -1.31 4.17 -12.07
CA TYR A 263 -0.20 4.87 -11.42
C TYR A 263 0.64 5.67 -12.43
N ILE A 264 1.01 5.03 -13.55
CA ILE A 264 1.78 5.64 -14.63
C ILE A 264 0.99 6.76 -15.29
N ASN A 265 -0.25 6.50 -15.73
CA ASN A 265 -1.08 7.52 -16.39
C ASN A 265 -1.34 8.71 -15.45
N GLY A 266 -1.56 8.43 -14.16
CA GLY A 266 -1.93 9.36 -13.11
C GLY A 266 -2.99 10.39 -13.47
N THR A 267 -3.97 9.97 -14.26
CA THR A 267 -5.18 10.75 -14.51
C THR A 267 -5.97 10.93 -13.21
N GLU A 268 -6.80 11.96 -13.17
CA GLU A 268 -7.73 12.13 -12.05
C GLU A 268 -8.71 10.95 -11.97
N GLY A 269 -9.19 10.67 -10.75
CA GLY A 269 -10.10 9.56 -10.51
C GLY A 269 -11.43 9.77 -11.22
N VAL A 270 -11.85 8.79 -12.02
CA VAL A 270 -13.20 8.77 -12.62
C VAL A 270 -14.12 8.04 -11.66
N VAL A 271 -15.20 8.68 -11.20
CA VAL A 271 -16.14 8.09 -10.24
C VAL A 271 -17.50 7.88 -10.89
N ASN A 272 -18.07 6.68 -10.72
CA ASN A 272 -19.45 6.44 -11.08
C ASN A 272 -20.38 7.14 -10.07
N SER A 273 -21.18 8.09 -10.53
CA SER A 273 -22.04 8.90 -9.67
C SER A 273 -23.12 8.12 -8.92
N ASN A 274 -23.53 6.96 -9.44
CA ASN A 274 -24.60 6.16 -8.85
C ASN A 274 -24.05 5.20 -7.78
N THR A 275 -22.89 4.59 -8.03
CA THR A 275 -22.32 3.57 -7.14
C THR A 275 -21.22 4.11 -6.23
N GLY A 276 -20.67 5.28 -6.54
CA GLY A 276 -19.48 5.84 -5.87
C GLY A 276 -18.19 5.06 -6.15
N ILE A 277 -18.22 4.09 -7.07
CA ILE A 277 -17.04 3.31 -7.44
C ILE A 277 -16.10 4.20 -8.25
N ILE A 278 -14.84 4.20 -7.86
CA ILE A 278 -13.75 4.80 -8.63
C ILE A 278 -13.43 3.82 -9.77
N LEU A 279 -13.80 4.20 -11.00
CA LEU A 279 -13.69 3.39 -12.20
C LEU A 279 -12.27 3.33 -12.75
N ASP A 280 -11.53 4.45 -12.73
CA ASP A 280 -10.18 4.55 -13.30
C ASP A 280 -9.41 5.72 -12.66
N GLY A 281 -8.13 5.85 -13.02
CA GLY A 281 -7.25 6.94 -12.61
C GLY A 281 -6.41 6.63 -11.38
N LEU A 282 -5.56 7.58 -11.01
CA LEU A 282 -4.55 7.42 -9.95
C LEU A 282 -5.09 6.85 -8.62
N PRO A 283 -6.33 7.19 -8.18
CA PRO A 283 -6.87 6.60 -6.96
C PRO A 283 -7.09 5.09 -7.02
N THR A 284 -7.17 4.46 -8.19
CA THR A 284 -7.28 2.99 -8.29
C THR A 284 -5.94 2.28 -8.13
N ALA A 285 -4.82 3.02 -8.03
CA ALA A 285 -3.52 2.44 -7.75
C ALA A 285 -3.36 2.20 -6.24
N LEU A 286 -3.11 0.96 -5.83
CA LEU A 286 -3.17 0.52 -4.42
C LEU A 286 -1.89 -0.22 -4.00
N VAL A 287 -1.49 -0.04 -2.74
CA VAL A 287 -0.53 -0.94 -2.10
C VAL A 287 -1.31 -2.06 -1.40
N LEU A 288 -1.01 -3.32 -1.70
CA LEU A 288 -1.68 -4.48 -1.11
C LEU A 288 -0.70 -5.29 -0.26
N ILE A 289 -1.05 -5.51 1.01
CA ILE A 289 -0.30 -6.40 1.92
C ILE A 289 -1.27 -7.43 2.49
N GLY A 290 -1.20 -8.66 1.99
CA GLY A 290 -2.05 -9.77 2.39
C GLY A 290 -1.29 -10.79 3.22
N CYS A 291 -1.85 -11.20 4.36
CA CYS A 291 -1.33 -12.26 5.20
C CYS A 291 -2.20 -13.51 5.07
N PHE A 292 -1.58 -14.67 5.00
CA PHE A 292 -2.23 -15.97 4.96
C PHE A 292 -1.62 -16.96 5.97
N ASP A 293 -2.39 -17.95 6.38
CA ASP A 293 -1.93 -19.04 7.24
C ASP A 293 -1.11 -20.05 6.43
N LEU A 294 0.13 -20.33 6.85
CA LEU A 294 1.03 -21.24 6.12
C LEU A 294 0.52 -22.69 6.06
N LYS A 295 -0.26 -23.14 7.06
CA LYS A 295 -0.75 -24.53 7.13
C LYS A 295 -1.95 -24.75 6.23
N ASN A 296 -2.97 -23.89 6.33
CA ASN A 296 -4.23 -24.08 5.60
C ASN A 296 -4.36 -23.19 4.35
N GLY A 297 -3.48 -22.20 4.18
CA GLY A 297 -3.45 -21.32 3.02
C GLY A 297 -4.51 -20.24 2.99
N ARG A 298 -5.38 -20.11 3.99
CA ARG A 298 -6.44 -19.11 4.02
C ARG A 298 -5.88 -17.73 4.30
N ALA A 299 -6.45 -16.71 3.65
CA ALA A 299 -6.18 -15.32 4.01
C ALA A 299 -6.66 -15.06 5.45
N VAL A 300 -5.90 -14.29 6.22
CA VAL A 300 -6.20 -14.04 7.64
C VAL A 300 -6.19 -12.57 8.03
N LEU A 301 -5.41 -11.75 7.33
CA LEU A 301 -5.30 -10.31 7.56
C LEU A 301 -4.93 -9.62 6.25
N GLY A 302 -5.59 -8.53 5.93
CA GLY A 302 -5.26 -7.71 4.77
C GLY A 302 -5.16 -6.23 5.11
N VAL A 303 -4.22 -5.54 4.49
CA VAL A 303 -4.09 -4.08 4.49
C VAL A 303 -4.05 -3.61 3.03
N ILE A 304 -4.93 -2.68 2.69
CA ILE A 304 -4.95 -1.98 1.41
C ILE A 304 -4.73 -0.51 1.67
N ASN A 305 -3.68 0.09 1.10
CA ASN A 305 -3.44 1.52 1.16
C ASN A 305 -3.69 2.16 -0.20
N ARG A 306 -4.71 3.03 -0.25
CA ARG A 306 -4.96 3.92 -1.37
C ARG A 306 -4.08 5.16 -1.19
N ALA A 307 -2.90 5.16 -1.79
CA ALA A 307 -1.93 6.24 -1.65
C ALA A 307 -2.46 7.60 -2.14
N PHE A 308 -3.37 7.56 -3.13
CA PHE A 308 -3.95 8.72 -3.82
C PHE A 308 -5.47 8.78 -3.61
N ASN A 309 -5.92 8.97 -2.38
CA ASN A 309 -7.36 8.98 -2.07
C ASN A 309 -8.03 10.33 -2.30
N GLU A 310 -7.49 11.39 -1.71
CA GLU A 310 -8.05 12.74 -1.80
C GLU A 310 -6.96 13.70 -2.26
N LYS A 311 -7.19 14.36 -3.40
CA LYS A 311 -6.29 15.37 -3.94
C LYS A 311 -6.42 16.64 -3.11
N ILE A 312 -5.33 17.03 -2.44
CA ILE A 312 -5.27 18.28 -1.67
C ILE A 312 -4.94 19.44 -2.62
N ASP A 313 -3.98 19.23 -3.52
CA ASP A 313 -3.60 20.14 -4.60
C ASP A 313 -2.90 19.39 -5.74
N GLU A 314 -2.26 20.10 -6.67
CA GLU A 314 -1.60 19.52 -7.85
C GLU A 314 -0.50 18.51 -7.53
N TYR A 315 0.14 18.60 -6.35
CA TYR A 315 1.29 17.78 -5.98
C TYR A 315 1.07 16.97 -4.69
N ARG A 316 -0.03 17.22 -3.97
CA ARG A 316 -0.31 16.58 -2.68
C ARG A 316 -1.58 15.77 -2.71
N TRP A 317 -1.45 14.55 -2.19
CA TRP A 317 -2.53 13.60 -2.00
C TRP A 317 -2.54 13.09 -0.58
N LYS A 318 -3.74 12.99 -0.02
CA LYS A 318 -3.98 12.28 1.23
C LYS A 318 -4.28 10.83 0.92
N GLY A 319 -3.64 9.92 1.65
CA GLY A 319 -3.87 8.48 1.56
C GLY A 319 -5.07 8.00 2.38
N LEU A 320 -5.56 6.80 2.07
CA LEU A 320 -6.60 6.11 2.83
C LEU A 320 -6.28 4.63 3.02
N ILE A 321 -6.29 4.16 4.28
CA ILE A 321 -5.95 2.77 4.64
C ILE A 321 -7.22 1.99 5.00
N TYR A 322 -7.35 0.82 4.41
CA TYR A 322 -8.35 -0.19 4.75
C TYR A 322 -7.65 -1.42 5.31
N TRP A 323 -8.20 -1.99 6.38
CA TRP A 323 -7.69 -3.23 6.95
C TRP A 323 -8.85 -4.13 7.40
N GLY A 324 -8.59 -5.43 7.39
CA GLY A 324 -9.55 -6.43 7.79
C GLY A 324 -8.86 -7.73 8.20
N ILE A 325 -9.48 -8.41 9.14
CA ILE A 325 -8.96 -9.61 9.80
C ILE A 325 -10.07 -10.66 9.78
N ALA A 326 -9.71 -11.87 9.38
CA ALA A 326 -10.57 -13.03 9.36
C ALA A 326 -9.83 -14.25 9.92
N LEU A 327 -9.82 -14.36 11.25
CA LEU A 327 -9.36 -15.54 11.95
C LEU A 327 -10.54 -16.48 12.19
N SER A 328 -10.29 -17.78 12.42
CA SER A 328 -11.33 -18.80 12.59
C SER A 328 -12.39 -18.45 13.64
N ASN A 329 -12.05 -17.64 14.64
CA ASN A 329 -12.92 -17.25 15.75
C ASN A 329 -13.10 -15.74 15.90
N ALA A 330 -12.56 -14.91 15.00
CA ALA A 330 -12.56 -13.46 15.17
C ALA A 330 -12.51 -12.72 13.83
N LYS A 331 -13.37 -11.71 13.68
CA LYS A 331 -13.42 -10.84 12.49
C LYS A 331 -13.43 -9.39 12.93
N PHE A 332 -12.54 -8.58 12.36
CA PHE A 332 -12.40 -7.15 12.66
C PHE A 332 -12.05 -6.38 11.39
N ASN A 333 -12.49 -5.13 11.28
CA ASN A 333 -12.14 -4.23 10.17
C ASN A 333 -12.41 -2.76 10.50
N ASN A 334 -11.97 -1.86 9.64
CA ASN A 334 -12.22 -0.42 9.72
C ASN A 334 -13.23 0.12 8.69
N LEU A 335 -14.20 -0.69 8.24
CA LEU A 335 -15.09 -0.34 7.13
C LEU A 335 -16.44 0.27 7.56
N GLU A 336 -16.78 0.19 8.83
CA GLU A 336 -18.09 0.55 9.36
C GLU A 336 -18.52 2.00 9.07
N ASP A 337 -17.58 2.96 9.18
CA ASP A 337 -17.87 4.37 8.89
C ASP A 337 -18.05 4.65 7.40
N VAL A 338 -17.56 3.75 6.54
CA VAL A 338 -17.79 3.82 5.09
C VAL A 338 -19.21 3.37 4.77
N TYR A 339 -19.70 2.30 5.41
CA TYR A 339 -21.03 1.75 5.14
C TYR A 339 -22.17 2.70 5.47
N LYS A 340 -22.05 3.47 6.56
CA LYS A 340 -23.06 4.47 6.97
C LYS A 340 -23.32 5.55 5.91
N ARG A 341 -22.43 5.71 4.92
CA ARG A 341 -22.56 6.70 3.84
C ARG A 341 -23.33 6.16 2.62
N ASN A 342 -23.55 4.84 2.53
CA ASN A 342 -24.02 4.15 1.32
C ASN A 342 -25.41 3.50 1.44
N GLU A 343 -26.26 3.92 2.39
CA GLU A 343 -27.54 3.24 2.71
C GLU A 343 -28.63 3.31 1.62
N ASN A 344 -28.43 4.03 0.51
CA ASN A 344 -29.51 4.38 -0.43
C ASN A 344 -29.41 3.76 -1.85
N ASN A 345 -28.55 2.78 -2.09
CA ASN A 345 -28.45 2.16 -3.41
C ASN A 345 -28.88 0.68 -3.41
N ASN A 346 -30.04 0.39 -4.03
CA ASN A 346 -30.56 -0.97 -4.22
C ASN A 346 -30.11 -1.62 -5.54
N GLN A 347 -29.27 -0.93 -6.34
CA GLN A 347 -28.80 -1.43 -7.61
C GLN A 347 -27.76 -2.54 -7.40
N ARG A 348 -28.01 -3.72 -7.99
CA ARG A 348 -27.02 -4.80 -8.02
C ARG A 348 -25.95 -4.50 -9.06
N VAL A 349 -24.70 -4.51 -8.65
CA VAL A 349 -23.55 -4.18 -9.50
C VAL A 349 -22.66 -5.40 -9.66
N LEU A 350 -22.35 -5.73 -10.92
CA LEU A 350 -21.39 -6.77 -11.29
C LEU A 350 -20.16 -6.12 -11.93
N LEU A 351 -18.99 -6.44 -11.38
CA LEU A 351 -17.69 -6.13 -11.96
C LEU A 351 -17.21 -7.37 -12.71
N HIS A 352 -16.53 -7.17 -13.83
CA HIS A 352 -15.96 -8.28 -14.61
C HIS A 352 -14.45 -8.11 -14.80
N GLY A 353 -13.74 -9.24 -14.87
CA GLY A 353 -12.36 -9.31 -15.30
C GLY A 353 -12.26 -10.07 -16.60
N SER A 354 -11.77 -9.42 -17.65
CA SER A 354 -11.33 -10.04 -18.92
C SER A 354 -12.39 -10.82 -19.74
N VAL A 355 -13.64 -10.37 -19.74
CA VAL A 355 -14.67 -10.88 -20.66
C VAL A 355 -15.16 -9.75 -21.55
N ASP A 356 -15.44 -10.08 -22.80
CA ASP A 356 -16.20 -9.23 -23.72
C ASP A 356 -17.54 -8.88 -23.05
N VAL A 357 -17.72 -7.60 -22.73
CA VAL A 357 -18.92 -7.01 -22.09
C VAL A 357 -20.19 -7.40 -22.86
N ASN A 358 -20.08 -7.61 -24.18
CA ASN A 358 -21.20 -8.04 -25.03
C ASN A 358 -21.75 -9.41 -24.65
N THR A 359 -20.92 -10.28 -24.05
CA THR A 359 -21.38 -11.58 -23.55
C THR A 359 -22.33 -11.39 -22.37
N PHE A 360 -22.05 -10.44 -21.47
CA PHE A 360 -22.82 -10.27 -20.24
C PHE A 360 -24.06 -9.39 -20.37
N ASN A 361 -24.02 -8.36 -21.22
CA ASN A 361 -25.10 -7.38 -21.35
C ASN A 361 -26.46 -7.99 -21.76
N ASN A 362 -26.46 -9.14 -22.45
CA ASN A 362 -27.69 -9.79 -22.90
C ASN A 362 -28.25 -10.82 -21.88
N ILE A 363 -27.53 -11.08 -20.78
CA ILE A 363 -27.80 -12.21 -19.89
C ILE A 363 -28.33 -11.76 -18.53
N ILE A 364 -27.96 -10.56 -18.06
CA ILE A 364 -28.16 -10.13 -16.68
C ILE A 364 -28.86 -8.77 -16.63
N ASN A 365 -30.10 -8.69 -17.12
CA ASN A 365 -30.85 -7.43 -17.27
C ASN A 365 -31.07 -6.65 -15.95
N ASP A 366 -31.08 -7.34 -14.81
CA ASP A 366 -31.33 -6.73 -13.49
C ASP A 366 -30.05 -6.24 -12.79
N TRP A 367 -28.88 -6.38 -13.44
CA TRP A 367 -27.60 -6.00 -12.86
C TRP A 367 -26.91 -4.94 -13.70
N THR A 368 -26.25 -4.03 -13.01
CA THR A 368 -25.43 -3.00 -13.64
C THR A 368 -24.02 -3.51 -13.75
N ILE A 369 -23.55 -3.66 -14.99
CA ILE A 369 -22.20 -4.11 -15.27
C ILE A 369 -21.31 -2.89 -15.39
N LEU A 370 -20.24 -2.84 -14.59
CA LEU A 370 -19.26 -1.75 -14.64
C LEU A 370 -17.87 -2.27 -14.99
N GLU A 371 -17.21 -1.53 -15.87
CA GLU A 371 -15.78 -1.70 -16.15
C GLU A 371 -14.98 -0.84 -15.16
N VAL A 372 -14.05 -1.49 -14.45
CA VAL A 372 -13.28 -0.86 -13.37
C VAL A 372 -11.82 -1.29 -13.49
N ALA A 373 -10.92 -0.33 -13.41
CA ALA A 373 -9.47 -0.51 -13.45
C ALA A 373 -8.93 -1.16 -12.17
N ALA A 374 -7.77 -1.81 -12.31
CA ALA A 374 -6.98 -2.48 -11.26
C ALA A 374 -7.70 -3.64 -10.53
N CYS A 375 -6.99 -4.71 -10.18
CA CYS A 375 -7.63 -5.89 -9.60
C CYS A 375 -8.01 -5.62 -8.13
N GLY A 376 -7.08 -5.05 -7.36
CA GLY A 376 -7.27 -4.65 -5.98
C GLY A 376 -8.39 -3.62 -5.82
N ASN A 377 -8.53 -2.64 -6.73
CA ASN A 377 -9.63 -1.66 -6.65
C ASN A 377 -11.02 -2.28 -6.95
N LYS A 378 -11.10 -3.27 -7.84
CA LYS A 378 -12.33 -4.08 -8.04
C LYS A 378 -12.69 -4.86 -6.78
N LEU A 379 -11.71 -5.53 -6.16
CA LEU A 379 -11.92 -6.28 -4.92
C LEU A 379 -12.30 -5.35 -3.75
N LEU A 380 -11.64 -4.20 -3.63
CA LEU A 380 -11.97 -3.17 -2.64
C LEU A 380 -13.40 -2.66 -2.83
N SER A 381 -13.87 -2.51 -4.07
CA SER A 381 -15.28 -2.11 -4.33
C SER A 381 -16.29 -3.12 -3.79
N ILE A 382 -15.96 -4.42 -3.79
CA ILE A 382 -16.76 -5.46 -3.11
C ILE A 382 -16.69 -5.31 -1.59
N ALA A 383 -15.48 -5.13 -1.04
CA ALA A 383 -15.28 -4.93 0.40
C ALA A 383 -16.03 -3.68 0.93
N LEU A 384 -16.10 -2.62 0.13
CA LEU A 384 -16.83 -1.39 0.46
C LEU A 384 -18.34 -1.50 0.22
N LYS A 385 -18.84 -2.67 -0.20
CA LYS A 385 -20.24 -2.92 -0.58
C LYS A 385 -20.78 -1.95 -1.64
N GLN A 386 -19.89 -1.48 -2.51
CA GLN A 386 -20.26 -0.65 -3.67
C GLN A 386 -20.60 -1.51 -4.89
N ALA A 387 -20.05 -2.73 -4.94
CA ALA A 387 -20.41 -3.75 -5.89
C ALA A 387 -20.74 -5.08 -5.20
N ASN A 388 -21.62 -5.87 -5.81
CA ASN A 388 -22.15 -7.11 -5.23
C ASN A 388 -21.31 -8.33 -5.64
N ILE A 389 -20.95 -8.39 -6.93
CA ILE A 389 -20.18 -9.49 -7.52
C ILE A 389 -18.99 -8.96 -8.29
N TYR A 390 -17.83 -9.61 -8.14
CA TYR A 390 -16.72 -9.49 -9.07
C TYR A 390 -16.42 -10.86 -9.68
N LEU A 391 -16.57 -10.96 -11.00
CA LEU A 391 -16.47 -12.20 -11.76
C LEU A 391 -15.24 -12.19 -12.68
N VAL A 392 -14.39 -13.19 -12.56
CA VAL A 392 -13.20 -13.36 -13.41
C VAL A 392 -13.21 -14.74 -14.05
N THR A 393 -13.41 -14.79 -15.36
CA THR A 393 -13.54 -16.07 -16.09
C THR A 393 -12.23 -16.55 -16.71
N LYS A 394 -11.24 -15.67 -16.90
CA LYS A 394 -9.90 -16.00 -17.40
C LYS A 394 -8.83 -15.56 -16.40
N SER A 395 -7.81 -16.40 -16.22
CA SER A 395 -6.72 -16.13 -15.27
C SER A 395 -5.90 -14.93 -15.73
N ALA A 396 -5.98 -13.84 -14.97
CA ALA A 396 -5.18 -12.63 -15.18
C ALA A 396 -4.76 -11.97 -13.84
N ALA A 397 -5.06 -12.63 -12.72
CA ALA A 397 -4.71 -12.16 -11.39
C ALA A 397 -3.87 -13.21 -10.67
N TYR A 398 -3.12 -12.76 -9.67
CA TYR A 398 -2.15 -13.53 -8.91
C TYR A 398 -2.44 -13.47 -7.43
N ASN A 399 -1.73 -14.30 -6.66
CA ASN A 399 -1.92 -14.36 -5.20
C ASN A 399 -1.74 -12.99 -4.52
N TRP A 400 -0.82 -12.15 -4.98
CA TRP A 400 -0.59 -10.81 -4.43
C TRP A 400 -1.74 -9.83 -4.70
N ASP A 401 -2.40 -9.92 -5.85
CA ASP A 401 -3.58 -9.11 -6.18
C ASP A 401 -4.76 -9.39 -5.24
N LEU A 402 -4.94 -10.67 -4.85
CA LEU A 402 -6.14 -11.12 -4.13
C LEU A 402 -5.98 -11.14 -2.60
N CYS A 403 -4.81 -11.52 -2.08
CA CYS A 403 -4.67 -11.97 -0.69
C CYS A 403 -5.12 -10.91 0.33
N ALA A 404 -4.73 -9.65 0.14
CA ALA A 404 -5.10 -8.56 1.04
C ALA A 404 -6.62 -8.33 1.04
N ALA A 405 -7.21 -8.19 -0.14
CA ALA A 405 -8.65 -7.94 -0.25
C ALA A 405 -9.48 -9.15 0.21
N HIS A 406 -8.99 -10.38 0.01
CA HIS A 406 -9.69 -11.59 0.45
C HIS A 406 -9.91 -11.58 1.97
N ALA A 407 -8.87 -11.28 2.76
CA ALA A 407 -9.01 -11.18 4.22
C ALA A 407 -9.98 -10.07 4.64
N ILE A 408 -9.97 -8.92 3.93
CA ILE A 408 -10.90 -7.81 4.19
C ILE A 408 -12.33 -8.23 3.88
N ILE A 409 -12.57 -8.87 2.74
CA ILE A 409 -13.89 -9.35 2.32
C ILE A 409 -14.40 -10.45 3.27
N GLN A 410 -13.54 -11.36 3.73
CA GLN A 410 -13.90 -12.36 4.73
C GLN A 410 -14.27 -11.76 6.09
N SER A 411 -13.64 -10.65 6.48
CA SER A 411 -13.95 -9.93 7.71
C SER A 411 -15.39 -9.37 7.73
N ILE A 412 -16.03 -9.27 6.56
CA ILE A 412 -17.42 -8.83 6.39
C ILE A 412 -18.34 -9.96 5.90
N ASN A 413 -17.89 -11.22 6.04
CA ASN A 413 -18.59 -12.45 5.66
C ASN A 413 -18.71 -12.73 4.15
N GLY A 414 -18.01 -11.96 3.30
CA GLY A 414 -17.84 -12.31 1.90
C GLY A 414 -16.75 -13.36 1.68
N GLN A 415 -16.57 -13.82 0.44
CA GLN A 415 -15.51 -14.76 0.08
C GLN A 415 -15.01 -14.54 -1.36
N ILE A 416 -13.80 -15.05 -1.67
CA ILE A 416 -13.29 -15.24 -3.02
C ILE A 416 -13.21 -16.74 -3.29
N LEU A 417 -13.98 -17.22 -4.26
CA LEU A 417 -14.16 -18.65 -4.53
C LEU A 417 -13.61 -19.06 -5.91
N ASP A 418 -13.09 -20.28 -6.01
CA ASP A 418 -12.81 -20.95 -7.29
C ASP A 418 -14.11 -21.14 -8.06
N LEU A 419 -14.25 -20.36 -9.13
CA LEU A 419 -15.48 -20.25 -9.91
C LEU A 419 -15.85 -21.57 -10.58
N ARG A 420 -14.84 -22.35 -11.02
CA ARG A 420 -15.07 -23.63 -11.69
C ARG A 420 -15.60 -24.66 -10.70
N GLN A 421 -15.01 -24.72 -9.51
CA GLN A 421 -15.44 -25.65 -8.46
C GLN A 421 -16.87 -25.34 -7.98
N VAL A 422 -17.17 -24.06 -7.71
CA VAL A 422 -18.51 -23.63 -7.28
C VAL A 422 -19.56 -23.98 -8.32
N ILE A 423 -19.29 -23.73 -9.61
CA ILE A 423 -20.25 -24.06 -10.68
C ILE A 423 -20.43 -25.57 -10.85
N SER A 424 -19.35 -26.35 -10.79
CA SER A 424 -19.45 -27.82 -10.85
C SER A 424 -20.31 -28.33 -9.70
N TYR A 425 -20.04 -27.87 -8.49
CA TYR A 425 -20.80 -28.26 -7.31
C TYR A 425 -22.27 -27.87 -7.44
N TYR A 426 -22.56 -26.63 -7.85
CA TYR A 426 -23.94 -26.13 -7.99
C TYR A 426 -24.72 -26.91 -9.06
N LYS A 427 -24.07 -27.28 -10.19
CA LYS A 427 -24.70 -28.11 -11.24
C LYS A 427 -25.11 -29.49 -10.73
N GLU A 428 -24.31 -30.09 -9.85
CA GLU A 428 -24.53 -31.42 -9.29
C GLU A 428 -25.51 -31.41 -8.11
N ASN A 429 -25.55 -30.33 -7.33
CA ASN A 429 -26.24 -30.26 -6.03
C ASN A 429 -27.33 -29.18 -5.97
N LYS A 430 -28.01 -28.91 -7.10
CA LYS A 430 -28.96 -27.81 -7.42
C LYS A 430 -29.95 -27.31 -6.33
N THR A 431 -30.02 -27.93 -5.15
CA THR A 431 -31.04 -27.71 -4.11
C THR A 431 -30.55 -27.90 -2.66
N LYS A 432 -29.24 -28.05 -2.38
CA LYS A 432 -28.81 -28.25 -0.97
C LYS A 432 -28.89 -26.96 -0.14
N GLU A 433 -29.76 -26.97 0.87
CA GLU A 433 -29.64 -26.10 2.05
C GLU A 433 -28.29 -26.41 2.73
N ASN A 434 -27.51 -25.37 3.05
CA ASN A 434 -26.18 -25.42 3.67
C ASN A 434 -25.02 -25.81 2.73
N LEU A 435 -24.76 -24.97 1.73
CA LEU A 435 -23.54 -25.01 0.93
C LEU A 435 -22.36 -24.51 1.77
N ASP A 436 -21.46 -25.40 2.22
CA ASP A 436 -20.19 -24.96 2.80
C ASP A 436 -19.28 -24.42 1.69
N LEU A 437 -19.39 -23.11 1.43
CA LEU A 437 -18.60 -22.41 0.43
C LEU A 437 -17.12 -22.28 0.79
N SER A 438 -16.77 -22.47 2.07
CA SER A 438 -15.39 -22.31 2.56
C SER A 438 -14.41 -23.31 1.94
N GLN A 439 -14.92 -24.44 1.43
CA GLN A 439 -14.10 -25.45 0.74
C GLN A 439 -13.62 -25.00 -0.65
N PHE A 440 -14.26 -23.99 -1.24
CA PHE A 440 -13.93 -23.47 -2.57
C PHE A 440 -13.11 -22.19 -2.53
N GLU A 441 -12.74 -21.70 -1.34
CA GLU A 441 -11.96 -20.48 -1.20
C GLU A 441 -10.59 -20.59 -1.88
N ILE A 442 -10.15 -19.50 -2.50
CA ILE A 442 -8.79 -19.39 -3.00
C ILE A 442 -7.80 -19.45 -1.82
N ILE A 443 -6.79 -20.32 -1.95
CA ILE A 443 -5.71 -20.51 -0.97
C ILE A 443 -4.36 -20.02 -1.50
N TYR A 444 -3.48 -19.60 -0.58
CA TYR A 444 -2.27 -18.83 -0.88
C TYR A 444 -0.95 -19.53 -0.50
N ASN A 445 -1.01 -20.75 0.07
CA ASN A 445 0.16 -21.49 0.56
C ASN A 445 0.80 -22.44 -0.47
N ASN A 446 0.40 -22.40 -1.75
CA ASN A 446 1.04 -23.18 -2.80
C ASN A 446 2.39 -22.56 -3.23
N ILE A 447 3.32 -22.46 -2.27
CA ILE A 447 4.64 -21.86 -2.46
C ILE A 447 5.56 -22.85 -3.17
N LYS A 448 6.10 -22.46 -4.33
CA LYS A 448 7.03 -23.30 -5.07
C LYS A 448 8.47 -23.05 -4.58
N PRO A 449 9.23 -24.10 -4.20
CA PRO A 449 10.56 -23.96 -3.60
C PRO A 449 11.68 -23.56 -4.58
N ASN A 450 11.42 -23.56 -5.90
CA ASN A 450 12.39 -23.20 -6.93
C ASN A 450 12.31 -21.71 -7.31
N LYS A 451 13.23 -21.25 -8.17
CA LYS A 451 13.34 -19.87 -8.68
C LYS A 451 11.95 -19.27 -8.96
N PHE A 452 11.64 -18.15 -8.28
CA PHE A 452 10.37 -17.44 -8.40
C PHE A 452 10.01 -17.18 -9.87
N GLN A 453 8.77 -17.50 -10.24
CA GLN A 453 8.19 -17.20 -11.55
C GLN A 453 6.76 -16.69 -11.32
N PRO A 454 6.40 -15.47 -11.74
CA PRO A 454 5.08 -14.90 -11.47
C PRO A 454 3.92 -15.82 -11.87
N LYS A 455 4.00 -16.45 -13.05
CA LYS A 455 3.02 -17.41 -13.59
C LYS A 455 2.67 -18.57 -12.64
N ASP A 456 3.56 -18.92 -11.71
CA ASP A 456 3.33 -20.03 -10.78
C ASP A 456 2.31 -19.70 -9.70
N TYR A 457 2.02 -18.40 -9.51
CA TYR A 457 1.12 -17.87 -8.49
C TYR A 457 -0.16 -17.27 -9.11
N ALA A 458 -0.42 -17.57 -10.39
CA ALA A 458 -1.63 -17.15 -11.08
C ALA A 458 -2.85 -17.83 -10.45
N CYS A 459 -3.86 -17.02 -10.14
CA CYS A 459 -5.12 -17.50 -9.60
C CYS A 459 -5.97 -18.14 -10.69
N LYS A 460 -6.68 -19.20 -10.34
CA LYS A 460 -7.71 -19.78 -11.19
C LYS A 460 -8.86 -18.78 -11.38
N PRO A 461 -9.73 -18.95 -12.39
CA PRO A 461 -10.97 -18.19 -12.49
C PRO A 461 -11.73 -18.18 -11.15
N PHE A 462 -12.24 -17.02 -10.77
CA PHE A 462 -12.81 -16.82 -9.45
C PHE A 462 -14.04 -15.92 -9.48
N ILE A 463 -14.84 -16.03 -8.43
CA ILE A 463 -15.98 -15.16 -8.17
C ILE A 463 -15.89 -14.64 -6.74
N VAL A 464 -16.21 -13.38 -6.58
CA VAL A 464 -16.14 -12.67 -5.31
C VAL A 464 -17.51 -12.10 -4.99
N TYR A 465 -17.89 -12.17 -3.73
CA TYR A 465 -19.15 -11.65 -3.23
C TYR A 465 -19.00 -11.15 -1.79
N HIS A 466 -19.86 -10.23 -1.37
CA HIS A 466 -20.02 -9.86 0.04
C HIS A 466 -21.35 -10.33 0.65
N ASP A 467 -22.35 -10.65 -0.19
CA ASP A 467 -23.66 -11.20 0.21
C ASP A 467 -23.92 -12.51 -0.54
N GLU A 468 -24.12 -13.61 0.20
CA GLU A 468 -24.35 -14.94 -0.37
C GLU A 468 -25.62 -14.98 -1.24
N GLN A 469 -26.63 -14.15 -0.94
CA GLN A 469 -27.86 -14.10 -1.75
C GLN A 469 -27.58 -13.62 -3.18
N ASP A 470 -26.64 -12.68 -3.35
CA ASP A 470 -26.24 -12.18 -4.66
C ASP A 470 -25.43 -13.23 -5.44
N LEU A 471 -24.62 -14.04 -4.75
CA LEU A 471 -23.95 -15.21 -5.34
C LEU A 471 -24.99 -16.23 -5.82
N LEU A 472 -25.95 -16.60 -4.99
CA LEU A 472 -27.00 -17.56 -5.35
C LEU A 472 -27.90 -17.04 -6.48
N ALA A 473 -28.11 -15.73 -6.58
CA ALA A 473 -28.84 -15.11 -7.68
C ALA A 473 -28.07 -15.18 -9.01
N ILE A 474 -26.74 -15.05 -9.00
CA ILE A 474 -25.94 -14.99 -10.23
C ILE A 474 -25.57 -16.39 -10.76
N LEU A 475 -25.34 -17.38 -9.90
CA LEU A 475 -24.89 -18.72 -10.31
C LEU A 475 -25.78 -19.41 -11.37
N PRO A 476 -27.13 -19.41 -11.26
CA PRO A 476 -28.00 -19.98 -12.30
C PRO A 476 -27.81 -19.31 -13.67
N LEU A 477 -27.62 -17.99 -13.69
CA LEU A 477 -27.44 -17.21 -14.92
C LEU A 477 -26.12 -17.57 -15.61
N LEU A 478 -25.04 -17.72 -14.83
CA LEU A 478 -23.74 -18.15 -15.36
C LEU A 478 -23.80 -19.55 -16.00
N ILE A 479 -24.60 -20.44 -15.41
CA ILE A 479 -24.75 -21.82 -15.88
C ILE A 479 -25.59 -21.90 -17.15
N VAL A 480 -26.77 -21.27 -17.17
CA VAL A 480 -27.70 -21.31 -18.32
C VAL A 480 -27.03 -20.78 -19.58
N ASN A 481 -26.18 -19.77 -19.43
CA ASN A 481 -25.56 -19.09 -20.56
C ASN A 481 -24.13 -19.58 -20.86
N ASN A 482 -23.70 -20.69 -20.24
CA ASN A 482 -22.40 -21.31 -20.47
C ASN A 482 -21.22 -20.33 -20.35
N ILE A 483 -21.26 -19.40 -19.39
CA ILE A 483 -20.28 -18.29 -19.26
C ILE A 483 -18.83 -18.78 -18.99
N LEU A 484 -18.58 -20.10 -18.87
CA LEU A 484 -17.30 -20.68 -18.46
C LEU A 484 -16.93 -22.00 -19.18
N ILE A 485 -17.31 -22.17 -20.44
CA ILE A 485 -16.91 -23.37 -21.19
C ILE A 485 -15.92 -22.98 -22.29
N GLU A 486 -14.67 -22.71 -21.88
CA GLU A 486 -13.45 -23.04 -22.63
C GLU A 486 -12.23 -23.10 -21.68
#